data_AF-A0A5K1EAI5-F1
#
_entry.id   AF-A0A5K1EAI5-F1
#
_cell.length_a   1.000
_cell.length_b   1.000
_cell.length_c   1.000
_cell.angle_alpha   90.00
_cell.angle_beta   90.00
_cell.angle_gamma   90.00
#
_symmetry.space_group_name_H-M   'P 1'
#
loop_
_entity.id
_entity.type
_entity.pdbx_description
1 polymer ?
#
loop_
_entity_poly.entity_id
_entity_poly.type
_entity_poly.pdbx_seq_one_letter_code
_entity_poly.pdbx_strand_id
1 'polypeptide(L)'
;VDRRYKQYYHQMQIVVSSFDVIAGCGAAKTYTTLALQTISRHFRCLRDAISGQVQAARKNLGEQDPSNGKGGGITRLRFVDQQLRQQRALQQLGMLQQHAWRPQRGLPESSVSILRAWLFEHFLHP
;
A
#
# COMPACT_ATOMS: atom_id res chain seq x y z
N VAL A 1 -6.94 -9.67 -16.36
CA VAL A 1 -7.95 -8.65 -16.71
C VAL A 1 -8.67 -9.03 -18.01
N ASP A 2 -7.93 -9.42 -19.04
CA ASP A 2 -8.45 -9.68 -20.39
C ASP A 2 -9.48 -10.81 -20.44
N ARG A 3 -9.28 -11.90 -19.69
CA ARG A 3 -10.27 -13.00 -19.62
C ARG A 3 -11.64 -12.53 -19.14
N ARG A 4 -11.70 -11.68 -18.11
CA ARG A 4 -12.95 -11.13 -17.58
C ARG A 4 -13.58 -10.14 -18.56
N TYR A 5 -12.77 -9.32 -19.22
CA TYR A 5 -13.24 -8.43 -20.28
C TYR A 5 -13.87 -9.21 -21.45
N LYS A 6 -13.22 -10.29 -21.91
CA LYS A 6 -13.76 -11.16 -22.98
C LYS A 6 -15.10 -11.79 -22.58
N GLN A 7 -15.22 -12.27 -21.34
CA GLN A 7 -16.47 -12.81 -20.82
C GLN A 7 -17.57 -11.75 -20.79
N TYR A 8 -17.27 -10.56 -20.27
CA TYR A 8 -18.21 -9.43 -20.26
C TYR A 8 -18.67 -9.06 -21.68
N TYR A 9 -17.73 -8.91 -22.61
CA TYR A 9 -18.04 -8.55 -23.99
C TYR A 9 -18.92 -9.62 -24.65
N HIS A 10 -18.63 -10.89 -24.42
CA HIS A 10 -19.44 -11.99 -24.93
C HIS A 10 -20.87 -11.97 -24.36
N GLN A 11 -21.03 -11.78 -23.05
CA GLN A 11 -22.35 -11.67 -22.43
C GLN A 11 -23.13 -10.45 -22.95
N MET A 12 -22.46 -9.32 -23.15
CA MET A 12 -23.08 -8.14 -23.74
C MET A 12 -23.58 -8.42 -25.18
N GLN A 13 -22.82 -9.17 -25.99
CA GLN A 13 -23.26 -9.57 -27.33
C GLN A 13 -24.52 -10.46 -27.27
N ILE A 14 -24.61 -11.38 -26.31
CA ILE A 14 -25.81 -12.20 -26.11
C ILE A 14 -27.02 -11.32 -25.80
N VAL A 15 -26.86 -10.32 -24.93
CA VAL A 15 -27.92 -9.35 -24.61
C VAL A 15 -28.33 -8.53 -25.82
N VAL A 16 -27.37 -8.06 -26.63
CA VAL A 16 -27.69 -7.31 -27.85
C VAL A 16 -28.50 -8.18 -28.82
N SER A 17 -28.04 -9.41 -29.08
CA SER A 17 -28.73 -10.34 -29.98
C SER A 17 -30.13 -10.71 -29.51
N SER A 18 -30.36 -10.88 -28.20
CA SER A 18 -31.71 -11.22 -27.69
C SER A 18 -32.70 -10.08 -27.88
N PHE A 19 -32.25 -8.84 -27.67
CA PHE A 19 -33.06 -7.64 -27.92
C PHE A 19 -33.34 -7.46 -29.41
N ASP A 20 -32.35 -7.70 -30.28
CA ASP A 20 -32.51 -7.56 -31.72
C ASP A 20 -33.56 -8.55 -32.28
N VAL A 21 -33.64 -9.76 -31.72
CA VAL A 21 -34.65 -10.76 -32.10
C VAL A 21 -36.07 -10.36 -31.67
N ILE A 22 -36.22 -9.72 -30.50
CA ILE A 22 -37.55 -9.42 -29.91
C ILE A 22 -38.08 -8.07 -30.38
N ALA A 23 -37.23 -7.06 -30.42
CA ALA A 23 -37.60 -5.66 -30.63
C ALA A 23 -37.04 -5.06 -31.92
N GLY A 24 -36.33 -5.85 -32.73
CA GLY A 24 -35.76 -5.45 -34.00
C GLY A 24 -34.34 -4.91 -33.90
N CYS A 25 -33.67 -4.83 -35.05
CA CYS A 25 -32.26 -4.47 -35.16
C CYS A 25 -31.94 -3.13 -34.47
N GLY A 26 -30.97 -3.15 -33.56
CA GLY A 26 -30.49 -1.97 -32.85
C GLY A 26 -31.32 -1.59 -31.62
N ALA A 27 -32.36 -2.35 -31.27
CA ALA A 27 -33.20 -2.08 -30.10
C ALA A 27 -32.40 -2.09 -28.78
N ALA A 28 -31.34 -2.91 -28.69
CA ALA A 28 -30.47 -2.97 -27.52
C ALA A 28 -29.58 -1.73 -27.34
N LYS A 29 -29.38 -0.93 -28.39
CA LYS A 29 -28.30 0.05 -28.47
C LYS A 29 -28.44 1.16 -27.41
N THR A 30 -29.65 1.63 -27.15
CA THR A 30 -29.93 2.68 -26.15
C THR A 30 -29.57 2.24 -24.73
N TYR A 31 -29.68 0.94 -24.44
CA TYR A 31 -29.39 0.39 -23.12
C TYR A 31 -27.94 -0.08 -22.97
N THR A 32 -27.36 -0.66 -24.03
CA THR A 32 -26.06 -1.35 -23.95
C THR A 32 -24.87 -0.47 -24.27
N THR A 33 -25.04 0.60 -25.08
CA THR A 33 -23.91 1.42 -25.54
C THR A 33 -23.13 2.04 -24.38
N LEU A 34 -23.83 2.65 -23.42
CA LEU A 34 -23.20 3.30 -22.27
C LEU A 34 -22.52 2.29 -21.35
N ALA A 35 -23.17 1.14 -21.11
CA ALA A 35 -22.61 0.06 -20.30
C ALA A 35 -21.32 -0.49 -20.94
N LEU A 36 -21.35 -0.76 -22.24
CA LEU A 36 -20.19 -1.23 -23.00
C LEU A 36 -19.02 -0.25 -22.90
N GLN A 37 -19.26 1.04 -23.12
CA GLN A 37 -18.21 2.07 -23.02
C GLN A 37 -17.66 2.19 -21.60
N THR A 38 -18.53 2.29 -20.59
CA THR A 38 -18.14 2.49 -19.20
C THR A 38 -17.29 1.33 -18.67
N ILE A 39 -17.76 0.10 -18.89
CA ILE A 39 -17.07 -1.09 -18.41
C ILE A 39 -15.77 -1.32 -19.20
N SER A 40 -15.76 -1.06 -20.51
CA SER A 40 -14.53 -1.13 -21.32
C SER A 40 -13.47 -0.14 -20.82
N ARG A 41 -13.88 1.09 -20.49
CA ARG A 41 -12.98 2.09 -19.88
C ARG A 41 -12.47 1.61 -18.53
N HIS A 42 -13.33 1.04 -17.69
CA HIS A 42 -12.93 0.51 -16.39
C HIS A 42 -11.85 -0.57 -16.52
N PHE A 43 -12.04 -1.55 -17.40
CA PHE A 43 -11.04 -2.60 -17.67
C PHE A 43 -9.72 -2.03 -18.20
N ARG A 44 -9.78 -1.00 -19.06
CA ARG A 44 -8.58 -0.31 -19.56
C ARG A 44 -7.83 0.36 -18.40
N CYS A 45 -8.50 1.18 -17.60
CA CYS A 45 -7.89 1.85 -16.45
C CYS A 45 -7.28 0.84 -15.46
N LEU A 46 -7.95 -0.29 -15.20
CA LEU A 46 -7.43 -1.33 -14.33
C LEU A 46 -6.15 -1.95 -14.89
N ARG A 47 -6.12 -2.28 -16.18
CA ARG A 47 -4.93 -2.82 -16.85
C ARG A 47 -3.78 -1.81 -16.77
N ASP A 48 -4.05 -0.56 -17.10
CA ASP A 48 -3.03 0.49 -17.13
C ASP A 48 -2.49 0.77 -15.71
N ALA A 49 -3.34 0.74 -14.68
CA ALA A 49 -2.92 0.84 -13.29
C ALA A 49 -2.01 -0.33 -12.88
N ILE A 50 -2.37 -1.57 -13.22
CA ILE A 50 -1.54 -2.76 -12.93
C ILE A 50 -0.19 -2.64 -13.65
N SER A 51 -0.19 -2.30 -14.94
CA SER A 51 1.04 -2.09 -15.72
C SER A 51 1.91 -0.99 -15.13
N GLY A 52 1.32 0.13 -14.70
CA GLY A 52 2.02 1.23 -14.04
C GLY A 52 2.66 0.79 -12.71
N GLN A 53 1.95 0.01 -11.89
CA GLN A 53 2.48 -0.53 -10.64
C GLN A 53 3.63 -1.51 -10.89
N VAL A 54 3.51 -2.41 -11.87
CA VAL A 54 4.60 -3.32 -12.25
C VAL A 54 5.83 -2.54 -12.70
N GLN A 55 5.65 -1.49 -13.52
CA GLN A 55 6.76 -0.66 -13.97
C GLN A 55 7.41 0.12 -12.82
N ALA A 56 6.61 0.69 -11.91
CA ALA A 56 7.12 1.37 -10.72
C ALA A 56 7.89 0.41 -9.80
N ALA A 57 7.36 -0.80 -9.58
CA ALA A 57 8.04 -1.83 -8.81
C ALA A 57 9.39 -2.21 -9.43
N ARG A 58 9.47 -2.41 -10.75
CA ARG A 58 10.74 -2.68 -11.47
C ARG A 58 11.77 -1.56 -11.30
N LYS A 59 11.33 -0.31 -11.39
CA LYS A 59 12.19 0.87 -11.15
C LYS A 59 12.72 0.91 -9.71
N ASN A 60 11.86 0.65 -8.72
CA ASN A 60 12.25 0.60 -7.30
C ASN A 60 13.20 -0.58 -7.00
N LEU A 61 12.96 -1.73 -7.63
CA LEU A 61 13.84 -2.90 -7.60
C LEU A 61 15.14 -2.66 -8.36
N GLY A 62 15.32 -1.49 -8.98
CA GLY A 62 16.52 -0.98 -9.64
C GLY A 62 16.92 -1.73 -10.91
N GLU A 63 16.00 -2.48 -11.53
CA GLU A 63 16.18 -2.98 -12.89
C GLU A 63 16.09 -1.77 -13.83
N GLN A 64 17.19 -1.03 -13.94
CA GLN A 64 17.40 -0.11 -15.05
C GLN A 64 17.58 -0.93 -16.32
N ASP A 65 16.98 -0.44 -17.41
CA ASP A 65 17.06 -1.02 -18.74
C ASP A 65 18.49 -1.51 -19.08
N PRO A 66 18.64 -2.65 -19.76
CA PRO A 66 19.96 -3.14 -20.20
C PRO A 66 20.64 -2.22 -21.24
N SER A 67 20.07 -1.06 -21.56
CA SER A 67 20.59 -0.12 -22.55
C SER A 67 21.59 0.89 -22.00
N ASN A 68 21.72 1.06 -20.68
CA ASN A 68 22.66 2.03 -20.11
C ASN A 68 23.80 1.35 -19.36
N GLY A 69 24.78 0.87 -20.12
CA GLY A 69 26.05 0.38 -19.60
C GLY A 69 26.83 1.49 -18.94
N LYS A 70 26.86 1.51 -17.59
CA LYS A 70 28.04 1.73 -16.72
C LYS A 70 27.60 2.08 -15.29
N GLY A 71 27.97 1.23 -14.34
CA GLY A 71 28.28 1.64 -12.96
C GLY A 71 27.11 1.98 -12.02
N GLY A 72 26.11 1.11 -11.87
CA GLY A 72 24.94 1.36 -11.01
C GLY A 72 24.89 0.65 -9.65
N GLY A 73 25.90 -0.16 -9.29
CA GLY A 73 25.85 -1.00 -8.09
C GLY A 73 25.95 -0.24 -6.76
N ILE A 74 26.61 0.92 -6.75
CA ILE A 74 27.00 1.63 -5.52
C ILE A 74 25.92 2.63 -5.05
N THR A 75 24.97 3.00 -5.92
CA THR A 75 23.89 3.95 -5.58
C THR A 75 22.74 3.30 -4.81
N ARG A 76 22.49 2.00 -5.04
CA ARG A 76 21.43 1.21 -4.38
C ARG A 76 21.65 1.05 -2.88
N LEU A 77 22.87 0.71 -2.47
CA LEU A 77 23.20 0.56 -1.05
C LEU A 77 23.11 1.90 -0.34
N ARG A 78 23.54 3.00 -0.99
CA ARG A 78 23.49 4.34 -0.40
C ARG A 78 22.08 4.85 -0.18
N PHE A 79 21.13 4.59 -1.08
CA PHE A 79 19.75 5.04 -0.85
C PHE A 79 19.06 4.25 0.27
N VAL A 80 19.22 2.92 0.30
CA VAL A 80 18.67 2.07 1.37
C VAL A 80 19.32 2.38 2.71
N ASP A 81 20.65 2.53 2.76
CA ASP A 81 21.37 2.91 3.97
C ASP A 81 21.00 4.32 4.43
N GLN A 82 20.87 5.28 3.51
CA GLN A 82 20.46 6.63 3.84
C GLN A 82 19.02 6.69 4.35
N GLN A 83 18.11 5.90 3.78
CA GLN A 83 16.72 5.81 4.24
C GLN A 83 16.64 5.12 5.61
N LEU A 84 17.47 4.09 5.86
CA LEU A 84 17.58 3.43 7.16
C LEU A 84 18.20 4.36 8.23
N ARG A 85 19.21 5.16 7.85
CA ARG A 85 19.85 6.17 8.72
C ARG A 85 18.90 7.32 9.01
N GLN A 86 18.11 7.76 8.03
CA GLN A 86 17.02 8.73 8.23
C GLN A 86 15.93 8.17 9.15
N GLN A 87 15.55 6.91 8.96
CA GLN A 87 14.56 6.24 9.81
C GLN A 87 15.07 6.05 11.24
N ARG A 88 16.38 5.80 11.44
CA ARG A 88 17.01 5.81 12.78
C ARG A 88 17.10 7.21 13.39
N ALA A 89 17.34 8.25 12.59
CA ALA A 89 17.34 9.63 13.08
C ALA A 89 15.92 10.07 13.51
N LEU A 90 14.89 9.71 12.73
CA LEU A 90 13.50 9.95 13.08
C LEU A 90 13.03 9.11 14.28
N GLN A 91 13.52 7.87 14.42
CA GLN A 91 13.29 7.08 15.63
C GLN A 91 13.97 7.69 16.85
N GLN A 92 15.17 8.27 16.75
CA GLN A 92 15.79 8.98 17.87
C GLN A 92 14.99 10.22 18.30
N LEU A 93 14.39 10.95 17.35
CA LEU A 93 13.47 12.04 17.68
C LEU A 93 12.15 11.51 18.29
N GLY A 94 11.71 10.31 17.91
CA GLY A 94 10.60 9.59 18.52
C GLY A 94 10.90 8.95 19.88
N MET A 95 12.16 8.62 20.18
CA MET A 95 12.55 8.03 21.48
C MET A 95 12.40 9.01 22.65
N LEU A 96 12.39 10.32 22.37
CA LEU A 96 12.00 11.34 23.36
C LEU A 96 10.48 11.34 23.65
N GLN A 97 9.66 10.68 22.82
CA GLN A 97 8.19 10.81 22.85
C GLN A 97 7.43 9.48 22.71
N GLN A 98 8.05 8.35 23.06
CA GLN A 98 7.44 7.00 22.96
C GLN A 98 7.31 6.31 24.32
N HIS A 99 6.82 7.03 25.33
CA HIS A 99 6.30 6.44 26.57
C HIS A 99 4.76 6.52 26.68
N ALA A 100 4.03 6.72 25.58
CA ALA A 100 2.57 6.89 25.62
C ALA A 100 1.74 5.60 25.41
N TRP A 101 2.31 4.49 24.92
CA TRP A 101 1.53 3.30 24.51
C TRP A 101 1.88 2.00 25.23
N ARG A 102 2.84 2.00 26.18
CA ARG A 102 2.99 0.86 27.10
C ARG A 102 1.98 1.03 28.23
N PRO A 103 1.20 0.00 28.59
CA PRO A 103 0.56 0.01 29.90
C PRO A 103 1.68 0.11 30.93
N GLN A 104 1.74 1.23 31.68
CA GLN A 104 2.69 1.42 32.78
C GLN A 104 2.40 0.36 33.85
N ARG A 105 2.93 -0.85 33.64
CA ARG A 105 2.97 -1.89 34.66
C ARG A 105 4.15 -1.60 35.58
N GLY A 106 3.86 -0.82 36.61
CA GLY A 106 4.79 -0.47 37.67
C GLY A 106 4.58 0.97 38.14
N LEU A 107 4.73 1.20 39.45
CA LEU A 107 4.95 2.56 39.96
C LEU A 107 6.17 3.18 39.23
N PRO A 108 6.18 4.50 38.94
CA PRO A 108 7.35 5.18 38.40
C PRO A 108 8.59 4.83 39.23
N GLU A 109 9.74 4.57 38.59
CA GLU A 109 10.98 4.21 39.28
C GLU A 109 11.33 5.23 40.38
N SER A 110 11.07 6.52 40.14
CA SER A 110 11.22 7.58 41.14
C SER A 110 10.36 7.37 42.39
N SER A 111 9.09 7.00 42.22
CA SER A 111 8.19 6.69 43.33
C SER A 111 8.64 5.44 44.09
N VAL A 112 9.16 4.42 43.40
CA VAL A 112 9.72 3.22 44.04
C VAL A 112 11.01 3.53 44.80
N SER A 113 11.88 4.39 44.26
CA SER A 113 13.11 4.82 44.93
C SER A 113 12.82 5.60 46.20
N ILE A 114 11.86 6.55 46.14
CA ILE A 114 11.43 7.31 47.31
C ILE A 114 10.82 6.38 48.36
N LEU A 115 9.98 5.43 47.94
CA LEU A 115 9.34 4.50 48.86
C LEU A 115 10.35 3.53 49.49
N ARG A 116 11.37 3.08 48.75
CA ARG A 116 12.48 2.29 49.30
C ARG A 116 13.31 3.11 50.28
N ALA A 117 13.67 4.35 49.94
CA ALA A 117 14.42 5.23 50.84
C ALA A 117 13.64 5.50 52.13
N TRP A 118 12.36 5.82 52.02
CA TRP A 118 11.46 6.04 53.15
C TRP A 118 11.29 4.78 54.01
N LEU A 119 11.11 3.61 53.40
CA LEU A 119 11.07 2.35 54.13
C LEU A 119 12.39 2.05 54.84
N PHE A 120 13.54 2.32 54.23
CA PHE A 120 14.83 2.12 54.88
C PHE A 120 15.07 3.12 56.02
N GLU A 121 14.62 4.35 55.87
CA GLU A 121 14.73 5.38 56.91
C GLU A 121 13.83 5.10 58.11
N HIS A 122 12.65 4.50 57.89
CA HIS A 122 11.66 4.28 58.95
C HIS A 122 11.56 2.83 59.46
N PHE A 123 12.12 1.83 58.76
CA PHE A 123 12.02 0.41 59.15
C PHE A 123 13.37 -0.32 59.28
N LEU A 124 14.53 0.29 58.98
CA LEU A 124 15.85 -0.31 59.27
C LEU A 124 16.52 0.20 60.56
N HIS A 125 15.89 1.12 61.30
CA HIS A 125 16.24 1.45 62.68
C HIS A 125 14.90 1.56 63.45
N PRO A 126 14.62 0.65 64.39
CA PRO A 126 15.50 0.27 65.49
C PRO A 126 15.93 -1.20 65.52
#